data_AF-A0A960ZSE5-F1
#
_entry.id   AF-A0A960ZSE5-F1
#
_cell.length_a   1.000
_cell.length_b   1.000
_cell.length_c   1.000
_cell.angle_alpha   90.00
_cell.angle_beta   90.00
_cell.angle_gamma   90.00
#
_symmetry.space_group_name_H-M   'P 1'
#
loop_
_entity.id
_entity.type
_entity.pdbx_description
1 polymer ?
#
loop_
_entity_poly.entity_id
_entity_poly.type
_entity_poly.pdbx_seq_one_letter_code
_entity_poly.pdbx_strand_id
1 'polypeptide(L)'
;MNAVHHFIAGLTLPLLMAALVVVLCNVFAPWLEEHGVAPMMVMFIGSIVVGVTTRKLIRVLLPIRCPRCGQVRCYEVEGRTNRFTCRNCGKVV
;
A
#
# COMPACT_ATOMS: atom_id res chain seq x y z
N MET A 1 1.68 16.02 1.72
CA MET A 1 2.64 14.91 1.72
C MET A 1 3.53 15.03 0.50
N ASN A 2 4.86 15.00 0.68
CA ASN A 2 5.82 15.09 -0.42
C ASN A 2 5.95 13.73 -1.13
N ALA A 3 6.40 13.71 -2.40
CA ALA A 3 6.57 12.47 -3.17
C ALA A 3 7.44 11.43 -2.44
N VAL A 4 8.48 11.87 -1.72
CA VAL A 4 9.33 10.99 -0.88
C VAL A 4 8.53 10.31 0.23
N HIS A 5 7.64 11.03 0.91
CA HIS A 5 6.79 10.45 1.95
C HIS A 5 5.77 9.47 1.35
N HIS A 6 5.24 9.76 0.17
CA HIS A 6 4.34 8.85 -0.55
C HIS A 6 5.07 7.57 -0.97
N PHE A 7 6.31 7.68 -1.46
CA PHE A 7 7.15 6.54 -1.78
C PHE A 7 7.46 5.68 -0.54
N ILE A 8 7.87 6.31 0.56
CA ILE A 8 8.12 5.62 1.83
C ILE A 8 6.84 4.91 2.28
N ALA A 9 5.71 5.61 2.32
CA ALA A 9 4.42 5.04 2.66
C ALA A 9 4.05 3.85 1.75
N GLY A 10 4.25 3.99 0.43
CA GLY A 10 3.99 2.96 -0.57
C GLY A 10 4.84 1.70 -0.43
N LEU A 11 5.97 1.75 0.28
CA LEU A 11 6.82 0.60 0.59
C LEU A 11 6.57 0.07 2.00
N THR A 12 6.51 0.95 2.99
CA THR A 12 6.44 0.55 4.41
C THR A 12 5.07 0.04 4.81
N LEU A 13 3.98 0.70 4.38
CA LEU A 13 2.62 0.29 4.76
C LEU A 13 2.24 -1.08 4.22
N PRO A 14 2.52 -1.46 2.95
CA PRO A 14 2.23 -2.82 2.49
C PRO A 14 2.98 -3.89 3.28
N LEU A 15 4.25 -3.64 3.61
CA LEU A 15 5.05 -4.56 4.43
C LEU A 15 4.50 -4.67 5.85
N LEU A 16 4.14 -3.53 6.46
CA LEU A 16 3.55 -3.50 7.80
C LEU A 16 2.22 -4.24 7.85
N MET A 17 1.34 -4.00 6.87
CA MET A 17 0.04 -4.67 6.78
C MET A 17 0.20 -6.18 6.52
N ALA A 18 1.16 -6.58 5.68
CA ALA A 18 1.48 -7.99 5.47
C ALA A 18 1.99 -8.66 6.76
N ALA A 19 2.87 -8.00 7.51
CA ALA A 19 3.34 -8.50 8.80
C ALA A 19 2.19 -8.61 9.82
N LEU A 20 1.25 -7.67 9.80
CA LEU A 20 0.09 -7.70 10.68
C LEU A 20 -0.83 -8.90 10.38
N VAL A 21 -0.99 -9.27 9.11
CA VAL A 21 -1.69 -10.51 8.71
C VAL A 21 -1.00 -11.75 9.27
N VAL A 22 0.33 -11.80 9.20
CA VAL A 22 1.14 -12.91 9.75
C VAL A 22 0.94 -13.01 11.27
N VAL A 23 0.96 -11.89 11.99
CA VAL A 23 0.70 -11.87 13.45
C VAL A 23 -0.72 -12.36 13.76
N LEU A 24 -1.73 -11.86 13.04
CA LEU A 24 -3.12 -12.29 13.24
C LEU A 24 -3.28 -13.79 12.95
N CYS A 25 -2.69 -14.31 11.87
CA CYS A 25 -2.75 -15.74 11.56
C CYS A 25 -2.12 -16.60 12.64
N ASN A 26 -1.03 -16.14 13.29
CA ASN A 26 -0.45 -16.86 14.42
C ASN A 26 -1.38 -16.85 15.65
N VAL A 27 -2.06 -15.73 15.92
CA VAL A 27 -3.05 -15.64 17.02
C VAL A 27 -4.23 -16.57 16.76
N PHE A 28 -4.69 -16.68 15.51
CA PHE A 28 -5.80 -17.55 15.10
C PHE A 28 -5.38 -18.97 14.69
N ALA A 29 -4.09 -19.30 14.76
CA ALA A 29 -3.56 -20.62 14.38
C ALA A 29 -4.31 -21.80 15.03
N PRO A 30 -4.58 -21.83 16.36
CA PRO A 30 -5.29 -22.95 16.97
C PRO A 30 -6.70 -23.13 16.38
N TRP A 31 -7.41 -22.03 16.14
CA TRP A 31 -8.74 -22.07 15.53
C TRP A 31 -8.69 -22.53 14.07
N LEU A 32 -7.68 -22.09 13.31
CA LEU A 32 -7.49 -22.50 11.91
C LEU A 32 -7.19 -24.00 11.80
N GLU A 33 -6.34 -24.52 12.67
CA GLU A 33 -6.00 -25.94 12.73
C GLU A 33 -7.20 -26.81 13.11
N GLU A 34 -8.02 -26.37 14.07
CA GLU A 34 -9.29 -27.02 14.42
C GLU A 34 -10.26 -27.11 13.23
N HIS A 35 -10.21 -26.15 12.31
CA HIS A 35 -11.05 -26.12 11.10
C HIS A 35 -10.37 -26.74 9.87
N GLY A 36 -9.22 -27.41 10.04
CA GLY A 36 -8.50 -28.08 8.95
C GLY A 36 -7.84 -27.12 7.95
N VAL A 37 -7.65 -25.85 8.33
CA VAL A 37 -7.03 -24.84 7.48
C VAL A 37 -5.54 -24.74 7.83
N ALA A 38 -4.67 -24.92 6.83
CA ALA A 38 -3.22 -24.79 7.01
C ALA A 38 -2.82 -23.31 7.26
N PRO A 39 -2.39 -22.92 8.48
CA PRO A 39 -2.12 -21.53 8.81
C PRO A 39 -1.03 -20.90 7.94
N MET A 40 -0.01 -21.69 7.58
CA MET A 40 1.07 -21.26 6.68
C MET A 40 0.56 -20.81 5.30
N MET A 41 -0.43 -21.51 4.73
CA MET A 41 -1.02 -21.12 3.45
C MET A 41 -1.79 -19.80 3.57
N VAL A 42 -2.54 -19.62 4.66
CA VAL A 42 -3.30 -18.39 4.93
C VAL A 42 -2.35 -17.21 5.14
N MET A 43 -1.25 -17.41 5.86
CA MET A 43 -0.22 -16.39 6.06
C MET A 43 0.39 -15.95 4.72
N PHE A 44 0.77 -16.90 3.88
CA PHE A 44 1.41 -16.60 2.60
C PHE A 44 0.45 -15.91 1.62
N ILE A 45 -0.74 -16.46 1.41
CA ILE A 45 -1.73 -15.90 0.48
C ILE A 45 -2.26 -14.57 1.02
N GLY A 46 -2.62 -14.53 2.31
CA GLY A 46 -3.17 -13.34 2.96
C GLY A 46 -2.19 -12.17 2.94
N SER A 47 -0.90 -12.41 3.21
CA SER A 47 0.12 -11.35 3.17
C SER A 47 0.32 -10.79 1.76
N ILE A 48 0.30 -11.63 0.72
CA ILE A 48 0.37 -11.18 -0.68
C ILE A 48 -0.85 -10.35 -1.04
N VAL A 49 -2.05 -10.85 -0.77
CA VAL A 49 -3.32 -10.17 -1.11
C VAL A 49 -3.41 -8.83 -0.40
N VAL A 50 -3.12 -8.79 0.89
CA VAL A 50 -3.13 -7.55 1.67
C VAL A 50 -2.04 -6.60 1.18
N GLY A 51 -0.81 -7.06 0.95
CA GLY A 51 0.27 -6.22 0.43
C GLY A 51 -0.08 -5.55 -0.91
N VAL A 52 -0.62 -6.31 -1.86
CA VAL A 52 -1.06 -5.78 -3.18
C VAL A 52 -2.23 -4.80 -3.01
N THR A 53 -3.19 -5.14 -2.16
CA THR A 53 -4.38 -4.31 -1.93
C THR A 53 -4.01 -3.00 -1.25
N THR A 54 -3.17 -3.04 -0.21
CA THR A 54 -2.63 -1.86 0.48
C THR A 54 -1.85 -0.98 -0.50
N ARG A 55 -1.02 -1.56 -1.38
CA ARG A 55 -0.29 -0.78 -2.39
C ARG A 55 -1.23 -0.07 -3.38
N LYS A 56 -2.30 -0.74 -3.83
CA LYS A 56 -3.32 -0.10 -4.68
C LYS A 56 -4.06 1.00 -3.94
N LEU A 57 -4.45 0.77 -2.68
CA LEU A 57 -5.12 1.77 -1.85
C LEU A 57 -4.25 3.00 -1.61
N ILE A 58 -2.95 2.84 -1.38
CA ILE A 58 -2.03 3.98 -1.23
C ILE A 58 -1.98 4.84 -2.48
N ARG A 59 -1.96 4.23 -3.68
CA ARG A 59 -1.98 4.99 -4.94
C ARG A 59 -3.26 5.81 -5.12
N VAL A 60 -4.39 5.31 -4.65
CA VAL A 60 -5.69 5.96 -4.81
C VAL A 60 -5.97 6.97 -3.70
N LEU A 61 -5.66 6.62 -2.46
CA LEU A 61 -6.10 7.34 -1.26
C LEU A 61 -5.09 8.33 -0.73
N LEU A 62 -3.78 8.14 -0.91
CA LEU A 62 -2.79 9.06 -0.35
C LEU A 62 -2.56 10.24 -1.30
N PRO A 63 -3.03 11.43 -0.94
CA PRO A 63 -3.06 12.54 -1.87
C PRO A 63 -1.71 13.29 -1.81
N ILE A 64 -1.08 13.47 -2.97
CA ILE A 64 0.24 14.10 -3.07
C ILE A 64 0.08 15.61 -3.27
N ARG A 65 0.80 16.38 -2.46
CA ARG A 65 0.87 17.85 -2.63
C ARG A 65 1.94 18.19 -3.65
N CYS A 66 1.59 19.05 -4.60
CA CYS A 66 2.58 19.61 -5.49
C CYS A 66 3.45 20.65 -4.73
N PRO A 67 4.79 20.54 -4.76
CA PRO A 67 5.69 21.48 -4.08
C PRO A 67 5.65 22.90 -4.66
N ARG A 68 5.08 23.09 -5.85
CA ARG A 68 5.05 24.36 -6.56
C ARG A 68 3.77 25.17 -6.35
N CYS A 69 2.61 24.51 -6.47
CA CYS A 69 1.31 25.18 -6.35
C CYS A 69 0.56 24.83 -5.06
N GLY A 70 1.12 23.96 -4.21
CA GLY A 70 0.54 23.56 -2.92
C GLY A 70 -0.72 22.69 -2.99
N GLN A 71 -1.30 22.51 -4.18
CA GLN A 71 -2.54 21.75 -4.35
C GLN A 71 -2.35 20.24 -4.20
N VAL A 72 -3.39 19.59 -3.67
CA VAL A 72 -3.45 18.14 -3.41
C VAL A 72 -4.16 17.38 -4.54
N ARG A 73 -3.78 17.66 -5.79
CA ARG A 73 -4.40 17.06 -6.99
C ARG A 73 -3.33 16.60 -7.98
N CYS A 74 -2.41 15.76 -7.53
CA CYS A 74 -1.45 15.09 -8.41
C CYS A 74 -1.96 13.68 -8.72
N TYR A 75 -1.88 13.26 -9.97
CA TYR A 75 -2.25 11.90 -10.42
C TYR A 75 -1.01 11.13 -10.85
N GLU A 76 -0.98 9.81 -10.64
CA GLU A 76 0.11 8.96 -11.12
C GLU A 76 0.07 8.87 -12.64
N VAL A 77 1.23 8.98 -13.30
CA VAL A 77 1.33 8.78 -14.75
C VAL A 77 1.29 7.29 -15.04
N GLU A 78 0.30 6.85 -15.81
CA GLU A 78 0.16 5.44 -16.20
C GLU A 78 1.44 4.92 -16.87
N GLY A 79 1.87 3.72 -16.46
CA GLY A 79 3.10 3.09 -16.96
C GLY A 79 4.41 3.64 -16.39
N ARG A 80 4.38 4.72 -15.58
CA ARG A 80 5.56 5.21 -14.85
C ARG A 80 5.31 5.21 -13.35
N THR A 81 5.56 4.06 -12.72
CA THR A 81 5.39 3.87 -11.28
C THR A 81 6.08 4.97 -10.48
N ASN A 82 5.34 5.57 -9.54
CA ASN A 82 5.80 6.63 -8.65
C ASN A 82 6.18 7.97 -9.32
N ARG A 83 5.75 8.23 -10.55
CA ARG A 83 5.78 9.59 -11.13
C ARG A 83 4.40 10.21 -11.05
N PHE A 84 4.31 11.40 -10.48
CA PHE A 84 3.04 12.07 -10.30
C PHE A 84 3.01 13.37 -11.09
N THR A 85 1.94 13.64 -11.82
CA THR A 85 1.76 14.91 -12.52
C THR A 85 0.73 15.76 -11.79
N CYS A 86 1.10 17.00 -11.51
CA CYS A 86 0.24 18.02 -10.95
C CYS A 86 -0.86 18.42 -11.95
N ARG A 87 -2.15 18.27 -11.61
CA ARG A 87 -3.26 18.61 -12.51
C ARG A 87 -3.37 20.11 -12.83
N ASN A 88 -2.92 20.97 -11.92
CA ASN A 88 -2.97 22.42 -12.09
C ASN A 88 -1.79 22.98 -12.90
N CYS A 89 -0.60 22.44 -12.66
CA CYS A 89 0.65 23.01 -13.14
C CYS A 89 1.35 22.16 -14.21
N GLY A 90 0.83 20.96 -14.51
CA GLY A 90 1.35 20.04 -15.52
C GLY A 90 2.75 19.48 -15.23
N LYS A 91 3.38 19.87 -14.13
CA LYS A 91 4.73 19.43 -13.78
C LYS A 91 4.73 18.08 -13.09
N VAL A 92 5.74 17.29 -13.42
CA VAL A 92 6.05 16.03 -12.76
C VAL A 92 6.67 16.32 -11.39
N VAL A 93 6.18 15.62 -10.37
CA VAL A 93 6.57 15.64 -8.96
C VAL A 93 7.17 14.29 -8.60
#